data_AF-A0A2S8UBZ1-F1
#
_entry.id   AF-A0A2S8UBZ1-F1
#
_cell.length_a   1.000
_cell.length_b   1.000
_cell.length_c   1.000
_cell.angle_alpha   90.00
_cell.angle_beta   90.00
_cell.angle_gamma   90.00
#
_symmetry.space_group_name_H-M   'P 1'
#
loop_
_entity.id
_entity.type
_entity.pdbx_description
1 polymer ?
#
loop_
_entity_poly.entity_id
_entity_poly.type
_entity_poly.pdbx_seq_one_letter_code
_entity_poly.pdbx_strand_id
1 'polypeptide(L)'
;MSLPDVEIFYAELNDAASALTNATYEVLTEAANLQGEETGVENPAQRSGLRLEMHRRLTALHDSAYDRVESGDSLAAAISAIASKYSELDVELTGGDRP
;
A
#
# COMPACT_ATOMS: atom_id res chain seq x y z
N MET A 1 -22.30 6.85 -21.92
CA MET A 1 -21.64 5.69 -21.30
C MET A 1 -22.71 4.63 -21.14
N SER A 2 -22.53 3.48 -21.78
CA SER A 2 -23.46 2.36 -21.67
C SER A 2 -23.25 1.64 -20.33
N LEU A 3 -24.26 0.94 -19.81
CA LEU A 3 -24.15 0.11 -18.59
C LEU A 3 -22.86 -0.76 -18.56
N PRO A 4 -22.48 -1.44 -19.66
CA PRO A 4 -21.22 -2.18 -19.74
C PRO A 4 -19.96 -1.33 -19.52
N ASP A 5 -19.95 -0.06 -19.94
CA ASP A 5 -18.79 0.82 -19.75
C ASP A 5 -18.61 1.20 -18.27
N VAL A 6 -19.70 1.28 -17.50
CA VAL A 6 -19.68 1.57 -16.05
C VAL A 6 -19.17 0.37 -15.27
N GLU A 7 -19.62 -0.84 -15.62
CA GLU A 7 -19.11 -2.09 -15.04
C GLU A 7 -17.61 -2.27 -15.28
N ILE A 8 -17.13 -1.98 -16.50
CA ILE A 8 -15.70 -2.05 -16.84
C ILE A 8 -14.90 -1.04 -16.01
N PHE A 9 -15.35 0.21 -15.94
CA PHE A 9 -14.66 1.24 -15.18
C PHE A 9 -14.61 0.91 -13.67
N TYR A 10 -15.68 0.34 -13.12
CA TYR A 10 -15.72 -0.16 -11.75
C TYR A 10 -14.69 -1.28 -11.52
N ALA A 11 -14.61 -2.26 -12.44
CA ALA A 11 -13.64 -3.33 -12.35
C ALA A 11 -12.21 -2.79 -12.38
N GLU A 12 -11.91 -1.84 -13.28
CA GLU A 12 -10.60 -1.20 -13.37
C GLU A 12 -10.19 -0.48 -12.08
N LEU A 13 -11.12 0.21 -11.41
CA LEU A 13 -10.85 0.86 -10.12
C LEU A 13 -10.55 -0.14 -9.01
N ASN A 14 -11.29 -1.25 -8.94
CA ASN A 14 -11.03 -2.28 -7.93
C ASN A 14 -9.71 -3.02 -8.18
N ASP A 15 -9.38 -3.27 -9.44
CA ASP A 15 -8.10 -3.86 -9.84
C ASP A 15 -6.95 -2.93 -9.46
N ALA A 16 -7.10 -1.62 -9.71
CA ALA A 16 -6.10 -0.62 -9.33
C ALA A 16 -5.90 -0.52 -7.81
N ALA A 17 -6.98 -0.52 -7.03
CA ALA A 17 -6.91 -0.53 -5.56
C ALA A 17 -6.21 -1.79 -5.05
N SER A 18 -6.58 -2.96 -5.60
CA SER A 18 -5.98 -4.25 -5.23
C SER A 18 -4.49 -4.32 -5.57
N ALA A 19 -4.10 -3.84 -6.75
CA ALA A 19 -2.70 -3.77 -7.17
C ALA A 19 -1.87 -2.87 -6.25
N LEU A 20 -2.43 -1.73 -5.84
CA LEU A 20 -1.75 -0.80 -4.93
C LEU A 20 -1.58 -1.38 -3.52
N THR A 21 -2.60 -2.06 -3.00
CA THR A 21 -2.53 -2.78 -1.73
C THR A 21 -1.46 -3.86 -1.77
N ASN A 22 -1.39 -4.66 -2.84
CA ASN A 22 -0.37 -5.70 -2.99
C ASN A 22 1.05 -5.10 -3.02
N ALA A 23 1.28 -4.06 -3.81
CA ALA A 23 2.57 -3.38 -3.86
C ALA A 23 2.98 -2.80 -2.50
N THR A 24 2.00 -2.32 -1.73
CA THR A 24 2.21 -1.80 -0.37
C THR A 24 2.63 -2.92 0.60
N TYR A 25 2.00 -4.10 0.51
CA TYR A 25 2.40 -5.30 1.27
C TYR A 25 3.79 -5.80 0.91
N GLU A 26 4.18 -5.74 -0.36
CA GLU A 26 5.54 -6.09 -0.81
C GLU A 26 6.57 -5.16 -0.17
N VAL A 27 6.33 -3.85 -0.18
CA VAL A 27 7.21 -2.86 0.48
C VAL A 27 7.33 -3.14 1.98
N LEU A 28 6.22 -3.45 2.66
CA LEU A 28 6.24 -3.79 4.09
C LEU A 28 7.07 -5.05 4.37
N THR A 29 6.93 -6.07 3.52
CA THR A 29 7.66 -7.34 3.64
C THR A 29 9.15 -7.12 3.45
N GLU A 30 9.55 -6.38 2.41
CA GLU A 30 10.96 -6.05 2.17
C GLU A 30 11.55 -5.16 3.27
N ALA A 31 10.75 -4.21 3.79
CA ALA A 31 11.17 -3.40 4.93
C ALA A 31 11.43 -4.28 6.17
N ALA A 32 10.58 -5.27 6.45
CA ALA A 32 10.79 -6.21 7.56
C ALA A 32 12.04 -7.10 7.39
N ASN A 33 12.47 -7.35 6.16
CA ASN A 33 13.68 -8.11 5.84
C ASN A 33 14.98 -7.31 6.05
N LEU A 34 14.92 -5.99 6.26
CA LEU A 34 16.07 -5.14 6.55
C LEU A 34 16.56 -5.34 7.99
N GLN A 35 17.13 -6.51 8.29
CA GLN A 35 17.71 -6.79 9.60
C GLN A 35 19.09 -6.15 9.73
N GLY A 36 19.22 -5.23 10.67
CA GLY A 36 20.44 -4.45 10.89
C GLY A 36 21.57 -5.12 11.67
N GLU A 37 21.29 -6.26 12.29
CA GLU A 37 22.20 -6.85 13.28
C GLU A 37 22.97 -8.08 12.78
N GLU A 38 22.58 -8.68 11.64
CA GLU A 38 23.13 -9.95 11.13
C GLU A 38 24.06 -9.83 9.89
N THR A 39 24.63 -8.64 9.62
CA THR A 39 25.68 -8.57 8.58
C THR A 39 27.02 -8.98 9.18
N GLY A 40 27.59 -10.08 8.68
CA GLY A 40 28.81 -10.77 9.11
C GLY A 40 30.12 -9.96 9.10
N VAL A 41 30.12 -8.82 9.76
CA VAL A 41 31.31 -8.06 10.13
C VAL A 41 31.78 -8.63 11.46
N GLU A 42 32.90 -9.34 11.44
CA GLU A 42 33.58 -9.85 12.63
C GLU A 42 33.57 -8.80 13.76
N ASN A 43 32.80 -9.10 14.81
CA ASN A 43 32.64 -8.38 16.08
C ASN A 43 33.03 -6.88 16.12
N PRO A 44 32.07 -5.96 15.89
CA PRO A 44 32.27 -4.50 15.95
C PRO A 44 32.32 -3.93 17.38
N ALA A 45 32.68 -4.71 18.41
CA ALA A 45 32.78 -4.23 19.80
C ALA A 45 33.62 -2.94 19.97
N GLN A 46 34.50 -2.63 19.02
CA GLN A 46 35.33 -1.42 19.02
C GLN A 46 34.80 -0.23 18.17
N ARG A 47 33.61 -0.34 17.56
CA ARG A 47 33.06 0.70 16.65
C ARG A 47 31.62 1.11 17.00
N SER A 48 31.39 1.48 18.26
CA SER A 48 30.08 1.92 18.76
C SER A 48 29.45 3.08 17.96
N GLY A 49 30.26 4.05 17.52
CA GLY A 49 29.79 5.16 16.68
C GLY A 49 29.25 4.71 15.32
N LEU A 50 29.91 3.73 14.67
CA LEU A 50 29.46 3.18 13.40
C LEU A 50 28.16 2.37 13.55
N ARG A 51 28.04 1.61 14.64
CA ARG A 51 26.79 0.89 14.97
C ARG A 51 25.63 1.86 15.15
N LEU A 52 25.83 2.93 15.90
CA LEU A 52 24.80 3.95 16.13
C LEU A 52 24.39 4.64 14.81
N GLU A 53 25.35 4.95 13.96
CA GLU A 53 25.07 5.55 12.65
C GLU A 53 24.26 4.61 11.74
N MET A 54 24.66 3.33 11.64
CA MET A 54 23.92 2.35 10.83
C MET A 54 22.53 2.07 11.40
N HIS A 55 22.40 1.99 12.72
CA HIS A 55 21.10 1.87 13.38
C HIS A 55 20.18 3.04 13.02
N ARG A 56 20.66 4.30 13.11
CA ARG A 56 19.87 5.47 12.71
C ARG A 56 19.44 5.43 11.24
N ARG A 57 20.33 5.02 10.34
CA ARG A 57 20.02 4.91 8.91
C ARG A 57 18.95 3.84 8.64
N LEU A 58 19.04 2.71 9.31
CA LEU A 58 18.05 1.63 9.19
C LEU A 58 16.71 2.07 9.78
N THR A 59 16.70 2.72 10.94
CA THR A 59 15.47 3.31 11.50
C THR A 59 14.83 4.30 10.54
N ALA A 60 15.60 5.25 10.00
CA ALA A 60 15.07 6.22 9.02
C ALA A 60 14.55 5.56 7.74
N LEU A 61 15.17 4.45 7.31
CA LEU A 61 14.70 3.66 6.17
C LEU A 61 13.38 2.93 6.48
N HIS A 62 13.26 2.35 7.69
CA HIS A 62 12.00 1.78 8.16
C HIS A 62 10.88 2.82 8.22
N ASP A 63 11.14 3.99 8.81
CA ASP A 63 10.16 5.08 8.92
C ASP A 63 9.67 5.49 7.51
N SER A 64 10.60 5.69 6.57
CA SER A 64 10.24 6.04 5.19
C SER A 64 9.44 4.96 4.47
N ALA A 65 9.67 3.67 4.78
CA ALA A 65 8.90 2.58 4.21
C ALA A 65 7.47 2.57 4.78
N TYR A 66 7.33 2.76 6.10
CA TYR A 66 6.03 2.85 6.77
C TYR A 66 5.18 4.02 6.28
N ASP A 67 5.76 5.22 6.13
CA ASP A 67 5.06 6.39 5.59
C ASP A 67 4.49 6.11 4.18
N ARG A 68 5.24 5.36 3.37
CA ARG A 68 4.84 4.99 2.02
C ARG A 68 3.73 3.94 2.01
N VAL A 69 3.76 3.01 2.97
CA VAL A 69 2.71 2.02 3.19
C VAL A 69 1.40 2.71 3.58
N GLU A 70 1.43 3.60 4.59
CA GLU A 70 0.25 4.34 5.05
C GLU A 70 -0.36 5.20 3.92
N SER A 71 0.49 5.86 3.12
CA SER A 71 0.05 6.62 1.95
C SER A 71 -0.57 5.74 0.87
N GLY A 72 0.00 4.55 0.63
CA GLY A 72 -0.49 3.57 -0.33
C GLY A 72 -1.87 3.03 0.05
N ASP A 73 -2.03 2.62 1.32
CA ASP A 73 -3.31 2.15 1.86
C ASP A 73 -4.40 3.23 1.80
N SER A 74 -4.05 4.48 2.14
CA SER A 74 -4.97 5.62 2.06
C SER A 74 -5.46 5.85 0.62
N LEU A 75 -4.56 5.73 -0.37
CA LEU A 75 -4.92 5.88 -1.77
C LEU A 75 -5.76 4.69 -2.27
N ALA A 76 -5.44 3.47 -1.88
CA ALA A 76 -6.24 2.28 -2.22
C ALA A 76 -7.67 2.41 -1.66
N ALA A 77 -7.81 2.84 -0.40
CA ALA A 77 -9.10 3.10 0.22
C ALA A 77 -9.90 4.19 -0.51
N ALA A 78 -9.25 5.27 -0.94
CA ALA A 78 -9.90 6.32 -1.72
C ALA A 78 -10.40 5.81 -3.09
N ILE A 79 -9.61 4.98 -3.78
CA ILE A 79 -10.01 4.35 -5.05
C ILE A 79 -11.23 3.44 -4.84
N SER A 80 -11.22 2.59 -3.82
CA SER A 80 -12.36 1.72 -3.48
C SER A 80 -13.62 2.51 -3.10
N ALA A 81 -13.47 3.64 -2.41
CA ALA A 81 -14.59 4.51 -2.08
C ALA A 81 -15.21 5.16 -3.32
N ILE A 82 -14.39 5.58 -4.29
CA ILE A 82 -14.87 6.09 -5.59
C ILE A 82 -15.61 4.97 -6.34
N ALA A 83 -15.04 3.76 -6.41
CA ALA A 83 -15.68 2.62 -7.06
C ALA A 83 -17.05 2.31 -6.45
N SER A 84 -17.16 2.35 -5.11
CA SER A 84 -18.41 2.13 -4.39
C SER A 84 -19.48 3.16 -4.74
N LYS A 85 -19.11 4.44 -4.91
CA LYS A 85 -20.05 5.50 -5.32
C LYS A 85 -20.59 5.32 -6.73
N TYR A 86 -19.77 4.80 -7.66
CA TYR A 86 -20.25 4.45 -8.99
C TYR A 86 -21.23 3.27 -8.96
N SER A 87 -21.01 2.29 -8.09
CA SER A 87 -21.96 1.19 -7.88
C SER A 87 -23.30 1.68 -7.32
N GLU A 88 -23.29 2.60 -6.35
CA GLU A 88 -24.52 3.22 -5.82
C GLU A 88 -25.29 3.97 -6.93
N LEU A 89 -24.59 4.73 -7.77
CA LEU A 89 -25.20 5.49 -8.87
C LEU A 89 -25.81 4.56 -9.93
N ASP A 90 -25.18 3.42 -10.22
CA ASP A 90 -25.71 2.44 -11.15
C ASP A 90 -27.02 1.79 -10.64
N VAL A 91 -27.10 1.49 -9.34
CA VAL A 91 -28.34 1.01 -8.69
C VAL A 91 -29.46 2.06 -8.78
N GLU A 92 -29.15 3.34 -8.59
CA GLU A 92 -30.11 4.43 -8.70
C GLU A 92 -30.62 4.61 -10.14
N LEU A 93 -29.72 4.53 -11.13
CA LEU A 93 -30.04 4.72 -12.55
C LEU A 93 -30.75 3.53 -13.19
N THR A 94 -30.47 2.30 -12.73
CA THR A 94 -31.14 1.08 -13.20
C THR A 94 -32.48 0.82 -12.53
N GLY A 95 -32.83 1.62 -11.52
CA GLY A 95 -34.09 1.51 -10.80
C GLY A 95 -34.15 0.26 -9.95
N GLY A 96 -33.29 0.18 -8.93
CA GLY A 96 -33.23 -0.86 -7.90
C GLY A 96 -34.49 -1.07 -7.05
N ASP A 97 -35.67 -0.86 -7.61
CA ASP A 97 -36.95 -1.36 -7.13
C ASP A 97 -37.68 -2.00 -8.32
N ARG A 98 -37.28 -3.22 -8.67
CA ARG A 98 -38.14 -4.14 -9.41
C ARG A 98 -38.67 -5.17 -8.40
N PRO A 99 -40.01 -5.30 -8.24
CA PRO A 99 -40.61 -6.22 -7.28
C PRO A 99 -40.30 -7.69 -7.56
#